data_AF-A0A8I0MQL7-F1
#
_entry.id   AF-A0A8I0MQL7-F1
#
_cell.length_a   1.000
_cell.length_b   1.000
_cell.length_c   1.000
_cell.angle_alpha   90.00
_cell.angle_beta   90.00
_cell.angle_gamma   90.00
#
_symmetry.space_group_name_H-M   'P 1'
#
loop_
_entity.id
_entity.type
_entity.pdbx_description
1 polymer ?
#
loop_
_entity_poly.entity_id
_entity_poly.type
_entity_poly.pdbx_seq_one_letter_code
_entity_poly.pdbx_strand_id
1 'polypeptide(L)'
;MGRSTKGIIKGREFPSKKAAVGHFMDQRETVKEAGPLKEGELFDELRELYLRYCEVTSFDLNGRIIYAFSVDYEPRQNGQTWASHLCYWVHFSPKQSLSFSVREAVDEIAKTAAEQI
;
A
#
# COMPACT_ATOMS: atom_id res chain seq x y z
N MET A 1 14.22 12.51 -19.51
CA MET A 1 14.81 11.17 -19.26
C MET A 1 14.38 10.75 -17.86
N GLY A 2 13.42 9.82 -17.75
CA GLY A 2 12.78 9.47 -16.48
C GLY A 2 13.74 8.71 -15.58
N ARG A 3 14.22 9.36 -14.52
CA ARG A 3 15.02 8.71 -13.48
C ARG A 3 14.09 7.76 -12.75
N SER A 4 14.35 6.45 -12.85
CA SER A 4 13.73 5.45 -12.01
C SER A 4 14.11 5.75 -10.55
N THR A 5 13.24 6.45 -9.82
CA THR A 5 13.44 6.70 -8.39
C THR A 5 13.52 5.34 -7.71
N LYS A 6 14.69 5.00 -7.16
CA LYS A 6 14.87 3.80 -6.35
C LYS A 6 14.01 3.95 -5.10
N GLY A 7 13.01 3.10 -4.95
CA GLY A 7 12.20 3.03 -3.74
C GLY A 7 12.82 2.00 -2.82
N ILE A 8 13.43 2.44 -1.72
CA ILE A 8 13.76 1.52 -0.62
C ILE A 8 12.48 1.33 0.18
N ILE A 9 11.96 0.12 0.27
CA ILE A 9 10.85 -0.21 1.18
C ILE A 9 11.38 -1.32 2.09
N LYS A 10 11.46 -1.05 3.38
CA LYS A 10 11.98 -1.93 4.44
C LYS A 10 13.40 -2.47 4.18
N GLY A 11 14.27 -1.60 3.67
CA GLY A 11 15.64 -1.99 3.29
C GLY A 11 15.73 -2.84 2.01
N ARG A 12 14.60 -3.19 1.39
CA ARG A 12 14.55 -3.82 0.08
C ARG A 12 14.66 -2.74 -0.99
N GLU A 13 15.78 -2.73 -1.68
CA GLU A 13 15.96 -1.86 -2.85
C GLU A 13 15.14 -2.40 -4.01
N PHE A 14 14.03 -1.73 -4.32
CA PHE A 14 13.32 -2.03 -5.56
C PHE A 14 13.99 -1.29 -6.72
N PRO A 15 14.33 -1.99 -7.82
CA PRO A 15 15.01 -1.37 -8.96
C PRO A 15 14.11 -0.35 -9.68
N SER A 16 12.80 -0.39 -9.45
CA SER A 16 11.82 0.52 -10.05
C SER A 16 10.50 0.52 -9.27
N LYS A 17 9.74 1.62 -9.36
CA LYS A 17 8.35 1.69 -8.84
C LYS A 17 7.50 0.50 -9.28
N LYS A 18 7.60 0.10 -10.56
CA LYS A 18 6.87 -1.04 -11.13
C LYS A 18 7.21 -2.38 -10.47
N ALA A 19 8.47 -2.57 -10.05
CA ALA A 19 8.89 -3.80 -9.37
C ALA A 19 8.30 -3.88 -7.95
N ALA A 20 8.31 -2.76 -7.21
CA ALA A 20 7.65 -2.67 -5.91
C ALA A 20 6.16 -2.94 -6.03
N VAL A 21 5.47 -2.23 -6.93
CA VAL A 21 4.03 -2.43 -7.15
C VAL A 21 3.72 -3.87 -7.57
N GLY A 22 4.50 -4.44 -8.49
CA GLY A 22 4.33 -5.84 -8.92
C GLY A 22 4.43 -6.82 -7.76
N HIS A 23 5.44 -6.67 -6.90
CA HIS A 23 5.64 -7.54 -5.74
C HIS A 23 4.44 -7.57 -4.78
N PHE A 24 3.87 -6.41 -4.45
CA PHE A 24 2.68 -6.35 -3.60
C PHE A 24 1.40 -6.76 -4.33
N MET A 25 1.31 -6.49 -5.64
CA MET A 25 0.11 -6.82 -6.42
C MET A 25 -0.06 -8.31 -6.63
N ASP A 26 1.04 -9.05 -6.79
CA ASP A 26 1.08 -10.51 -6.92
C ASP A 26 0.65 -11.20 -5.62
N GLN A 27 1.02 -10.63 -4.46
CA GLN A 27 0.67 -11.17 -3.15
C GLN A 27 -0.80 -10.94 -2.75
N ARG A 28 -1.56 -10.10 -3.46
CA ARG A 28 -2.94 -9.75 -3.07
C ARG A 28 -3.87 -10.95 -2.99
N GLU A 29 -3.75 -11.87 -3.95
CA GLU A 29 -4.60 -13.06 -4.00
C GLU A 29 -4.30 -13.97 -2.83
N THR A 30 -3.01 -14.23 -2.56
CA THR A 30 -2.56 -14.98 -1.39
C THR A 30 -3.04 -14.37 -0.07
N VAL A 31 -2.97 -13.04 0.07
CA VAL A 31 -3.45 -12.35 1.28
C VAL A 31 -4.95 -12.44 1.43
N LYS A 32 -5.69 -12.34 0.32
CA LYS A 32 -7.15 -12.51 0.35
C LYS A 32 -7.53 -13.92 0.79
N GLU A 33 -6.85 -14.94 0.27
CA GLU A 33 -7.10 -16.34 0.64
C GLU A 33 -6.66 -16.65 2.08
N ALA A 34 -5.53 -16.10 2.53
CA ALA A 34 -5.03 -16.28 3.89
C ALA A 34 -5.83 -15.49 4.94
N GLY A 35 -6.50 -14.39 4.53
CA GLY A 35 -7.26 -13.52 5.41
C GLY A 35 -6.43 -12.36 5.99
N PRO A 36 -6.91 -11.68 7.04
CA PRO A 36 -6.26 -10.50 7.58
C PRO A 36 -4.87 -10.83 8.17
N LEU A 37 -3.83 -10.28 7.54
CA LEU A 37 -2.45 -10.29 8.01
C LEU A 37 -2.34 -9.42 9.25
N LYS A 38 -1.91 -10.02 10.36
CA LYS A 38 -1.62 -9.29 11.61
C LYS A 38 -0.13 -9.25 11.94
N GLU A 39 0.64 -10.13 11.31
CA GLU A 39 2.06 -10.34 11.57
C GLU A 39 2.72 -10.98 10.33
N GLY A 40 4.06 -11.03 10.34
CA GLY A 40 4.86 -11.58 9.24
C GLY A 40 5.61 -10.52 8.43
N GLU A 41 6.47 -10.98 7.52
CA GLU A 41 7.32 -10.10 6.71
C GLU A 41 6.49 -9.14 5.86
N LEU A 42 5.46 -9.65 5.19
CA LEU A 42 4.53 -8.87 4.35
C LEU A 42 3.72 -7.86 5.16
N PHE A 43 3.28 -8.20 6.37
CA PHE A 43 2.58 -7.24 7.24
C PHE A 43 3.47 -6.04 7.54
N ASP A 44 4.73 -6.30 7.87
CA ASP A 44 5.68 -5.26 8.23
C ASP A 44 6.15 -4.45 7.01
N GLU A 45 6.28 -5.09 5.83
CA GLU A 45 6.50 -4.38 4.55
C GLU A 45 5.32 -3.46 4.20
N LEU A 46 4.07 -3.94 4.32
CA LEU A 46 2.87 -3.12 4.08
C LEU A 46 2.73 -1.99 5.10
N ARG A 47 3.09 -2.27 6.36
CA ARG A 47 3.11 -1.27 7.43
C ARG A 47 4.09 -0.15 7.08
N GLU A 48 5.34 -0.47 6.75
CA GLU A 48 6.31 0.57 6.40
C GLU A 48 5.88 1.36 5.16
N LEU A 49 5.39 0.67 4.12
CA LEU A 49 4.86 1.32 2.92
C LEU A 49 3.75 2.33 3.26
N TYR A 50 2.79 1.91 4.10
CA TYR A 50 1.67 2.75 4.49
C TYR A 50 2.11 3.92 5.37
N LEU A 51 3.01 3.69 6.33
CA LEU A 51 3.55 4.74 7.18
C LEU A 51 4.27 5.81 6.35
N ARG A 52 5.14 5.42 5.43
CA ARG A 52 5.81 6.36 4.51
C ARG A 52 4.84 7.09 3.62
N TYR A 53 3.83 6.40 3.12
CA TYR A 53 2.77 7.03 2.34
C TYR A 53 2.06 8.10 3.15
N CYS A 54 1.74 7.81 4.41
CA CYS A 54 1.14 8.77 5.33
C CYS A 54 2.06 9.99 5.58
N GLU A 55 3.36 9.76 5.75
CA GLU A 55 4.35 10.84 5.92
C GLU A 55 4.37 11.78 4.70
N VAL A 56 4.41 11.24 3.48
CA VAL A 56 4.50 12.06 2.26
C VAL A 56 3.19 12.73 1.88
N THR A 57 2.05 12.11 2.19
CA THR A 57 0.71 12.67 1.90
C THR A 57 0.16 13.53 3.04
N SER A 58 0.94 13.74 4.11
CA SER A 58 0.49 14.41 5.33
C SER A 58 -0.79 13.77 5.92
N PHE A 59 -0.97 12.47 5.71
CA PHE A 59 -2.07 11.73 6.27
C PHE A 59 -1.76 11.38 7.72
N ASP A 60 -2.34 12.13 8.65
CA ASP A 60 -2.09 11.93 10.06
C ASP A 60 -2.80 10.68 10.58
N LEU A 61 -2.03 9.78 11.21
CA LEU A 61 -2.60 8.61 11.87
C LEU A 61 -3.35 8.98 13.14
N ASN A 62 -3.14 10.17 13.71
CA ASN A 62 -3.84 10.70 14.87
C ASN A 62 -3.90 9.72 16.05
N GLY A 63 -2.78 9.05 16.33
CA GLY A 63 -2.67 8.01 17.37
C GLY A 63 -3.31 6.67 17.03
N ARG A 64 -3.83 6.47 15.81
CA ARG A 64 -4.35 5.18 15.34
C ARG A 64 -3.22 4.18 15.18
N ILE A 65 -3.45 2.96 15.66
CA ILE A 65 -2.50 1.86 15.55
C ILE A 65 -2.98 0.90 14.47
N ILE A 66 -2.14 0.69 13.46
CA ILE A 66 -2.34 -0.35 12.45
C ILE A 66 -2.15 -1.71 13.12
N TYR A 67 -3.20 -2.54 13.14
CA TYR A 67 -3.15 -3.87 13.76
C TYR A 67 -3.34 -5.01 12.76
N ALA A 68 -3.86 -4.73 11.56
CA ALA A 68 -3.99 -5.72 10.51
C ALA A 68 -4.01 -5.09 9.12
N PHE A 69 -3.67 -5.89 8.10
CA PHE A 69 -3.94 -5.63 6.70
C PHE A 69 -4.81 -6.76 6.14
N SER A 70 -5.75 -6.45 5.27
CA SER A 70 -6.46 -7.46 4.49
C SER A 70 -6.51 -7.05 3.03
N VAL A 71 -6.86 -7.98 2.16
CA VAL A 71 -7.18 -7.67 0.77
C VAL A 71 -8.63 -8.05 0.55
N ASP A 72 -9.41 -7.09 0.04
CA ASP A 72 -10.78 -7.37 -0.34
C ASP A 72 -11.19 -6.58 -1.59
N TYR A 73 -12.31 -6.97 -2.18
CA TYR A 73 -12.81 -6.33 -3.38
C TYR A 73 -13.44 -4.98 -3.01
N GLU A 74 -12.94 -3.92 -3.63
CA GLU A 74 -13.64 -2.64 -3.63
C GLU A 74 -14.53 -2.60 -4.87
N PRO A 75 -15.87 -2.71 -4.74
CA PRO A 75 -16.77 -2.57 -5.86
C PRO A 75 -16.76 -1.10 -6.29
N ARG A 76 -16.28 -0.83 -7.50
CA ARG A 76 -16.40 0.50 -8.13
C ARG A 76 -17.42 0.42 -9.24
N GLN A 77 -18.43 1.27 -9.14
CA GLN A 77 -19.35 1.50 -10.24
C GLN A 77 -18.73 2.53 -11.18
N ASN A 78 -18.40 2.12 -12.40
CA ASN A 78 -17.93 3.02 -13.45
C ASN A 78 -19.01 3.11 -14.53
N GLY A 79 -19.97 4.01 -14.33
CA GLY A 79 -21.16 4.13 -15.18
C GLY A 79 -22.11 2.93 -15.04
N GLN A 80 -22.29 2.17 -16.13
CA GLN A 80 -23.15 0.98 -16.17
C GLN A 80 -22.41 -0.32 -15.83
N THR A 81 -21.08 -0.28 -15.67
CA THR A 81 -20.26 -1.48 -15.43
C THR A 81 -19.81 -1.53 -13.97
N TRP A 82 -20.04 -2.67 -13.33
CA TRP A 82 -19.48 -2.99 -12.03
C TRP A 82 -18.13 -3.65 -12.22
N ALA A 83 -17.06 -3.01 -11.74
CA ALA A 83 -15.73 -3.61 -11.69
C ALA A 83 -15.29 -3.73 -10.23
N SER A 84 -14.87 -4.92 -9.85
CA SER A 84 -14.33 -5.19 -8.51
C SER A 84 -12.83 -5.24 -8.61
N HIS A 85 -12.13 -4.34 -7.90
CA HIS A 85 -10.68 -4.32 -7.85
C HIS A 85 -10.21 -4.81 -6.48
N LEU A 86 -9.20 -5.69 -6.46
CA LEU A 86 -8.55 -6.11 -5.22
C LEU A 86 -7.72 -4.96 -4.67
N CYS A 87 -8.15 -4.42 -3.53
CA CYS A 87 -7.47 -3.35 -2.83
C CYS A 87 -6.95 -3.85 -1.48
N TYR A 88 -5.83 -3.28 -1.04
CA TYR A 88 -5.38 -3.48 0.33
C TYR A 88 -6.21 -2.61 1.25
N TRP A 89 -6.62 -3.19 2.36
CA TRP A 89 -7.32 -2.55 3.45
C TRP A 89 -6.42 -2.57 4.67
N VAL A 90 -6.15 -1.40 5.23
CA VAL A 90 -5.45 -1.27 6.49
C VAL A 90 -6.48 -1.16 7.61
N HIS A 91 -6.29 -1.88 8.70
CA HIS A 91 -7.17 -1.90 9.86
C HIS A 91 -6.51 -1.22 11.04
N PHE A 92 -7.22 -0.26 11.62
CA PHE A 92 -6.82 0.55 12.74
C PHE A 92 -7.67 0.27 13.98
N SER A 93 -7.01 0.27 15.13
CA SER A 93 -7.66 0.27 16.44
C SER A 93 -8.05 1.71 16.81
N PRO A 94 -9.26 1.98 17.34
CA PRO A 94 -10.23 1.01 17.88
C PRO A 94 -11.12 0.31 16.84
N LYS A 95 -11.66 1.01 15.82
CA LYS A 95 -12.47 0.39 14.74
C LYS A 95 -12.52 1.28 13.49
N GLN A 96 -11.44 1.33 12.73
CA GLN A 96 -11.47 1.97 11.41
C GLN A 96 -10.70 1.12 10.41
N SER A 97 -11.22 1.00 9.19
CA SER A 97 -10.47 0.43 8.07
C SER A 97 -10.47 1.40 6.92
N LEU A 98 -9.35 1.47 6.20
CA LEU A 98 -9.22 2.30 5.01
C LEU A 98 -8.65 1.46 3.89
N SER A 99 -9.27 1.55 2.71
CA SER A 99 -8.65 1.04 1.50
C SER A 99 -7.52 1.98 1.09
N PHE A 100 -6.42 1.41 0.62
CA PHE A 100 -5.34 2.17 0.00
C PHE A 100 -4.79 1.42 -1.20
N SER A 101 -4.37 2.19 -2.19
CA SER A 101 -3.76 1.65 -3.41
C SER A 101 -2.26 1.61 -3.24
N VAL A 102 -1.66 0.41 -3.25
CA VAL A 102 -0.19 0.25 -3.23
C VAL A 102 0.46 0.99 -4.39
N ARG A 103 -0.21 1.05 -5.54
CA ARG A 103 0.28 1.79 -6.69
C ARG A 103 0.42 3.29 -6.38
N GLU A 104 -0.60 3.89 -5.77
CA GLU A 104 -0.57 5.30 -5.39
C GLU A 104 0.43 5.54 -4.27
N ALA A 105 0.49 4.65 -3.27
CA ALA A 105 1.45 4.73 -2.19
C ALA A 105 2.89 4.77 -2.69
N VAL A 106 3.26 3.82 -3.55
CA VAL A 106 4.60 3.78 -4.15
C VAL A 106 4.84 5.00 -5.05
N ASP A 107 3.83 5.45 -5.80
CA ASP A 107 4.01 6.58 -6.71
C ASP A 107 4.30 7.88 -5.97
N GLU A 108 3.50 8.20 -4.95
CA GLU A 108 3.65 9.40 -4.10
C GLU A 108 4.98 9.38 -3.35
N ILE A 109 5.34 8.26 -2.70
CA ILE A 109 6.63 8.12 -2.02
C ILE A 109 7.79 8.39 -2.99
N ALA A 110 7.73 7.79 -4.19
CA ALA A 110 8.78 7.91 -5.18
C ALA A 110 8.77 9.28 -5.90
N LYS A 111 7.65 10.01 -5.87
CA LYS A 111 7.56 11.39 -6.34
C LYS A 111 8.21 12.33 -5.33
N THR A 112 7.82 12.25 -4.06
CA THR A 112 8.43 13.03 -2.98
C THR A 112 9.94 12.77 -2.86
N ALA A 113 10.38 11.52 -2.99
CA ALA A 113 11.80 11.18 -3.01
C ALA A 113 12.57 11.79 -4.20
N ALA A 114 11.90 12.07 -5.33
CA ALA A 114 12.52 12.74 -6.47
C ALA A 114 12.55 14.27 -6.33
N GLU A 115 11.65 14.86 -5.53
CA GLU A 115 11.59 16.30 -5.26
C GLU A 115 12.60 16.75 -4.18
N GLN A 116 13.10 15.85 -3.34
CA GLN A 116 14.14 16.15 -2.34
C GLN A 116 15.58 16.12 -2.89
N ILE A 117 15.77 16.15 -4.21
CA ILE A 117 17.08 16.12 -4.90
C ILE A 117 17.33 17.43 -5.64
#